data_AF-A0A969S1M4-F1
#
_entry.id   AF-A0A969S1M4-F1
#
_cell.length_a   1.000
_cell.length_b   1.000
_cell.length_c   1.000
_cell.angle_alpha   90.00
_cell.angle_beta   90.00
_cell.angle_gamma   90.00
#
_symmetry.space_group_name_H-M   'P 1'
#
loop_
_entity.id
_entity.type
_entity.pdbx_description
1 polymer ?
#
loop_
_entity_poly.entity_id
_entity_poly.type
_entity_poly.pdbx_seq_one_letter_code
_entity_poly.pdbx_strand_id
1 'polypeptide(L)'
;MTKSDDWVRALQVPTHKKISLHKDYDPAYTGIYKSKGDVAGKLQEGIEALAKYQDILYAQNTYALLIVFQAMDAAGKDSTIKHVMSGVNPQGCQVFSFKAPS
;
A
#
# COMPACT_ATOMS: atom_id res chain seq x y z
N MET A 1 -12.08 -8.81 -15.00
CA MET A 1 -10.71 -8.29 -14.78
C MET A 1 -10.35 -7.44 -15.97
N THR A 2 -10.25 -6.13 -15.78
CA THR A 2 -10.07 -5.12 -16.82
C THR A 2 -8.59 -4.75 -16.96
N LYS A 3 -8.20 -4.15 -18.10
CA LYS A 3 -6.83 -3.69 -18.41
C LYS A 3 -6.21 -2.73 -17.36
N SER A 4 -6.99 -2.25 -16.39
CA SER A 4 -6.59 -1.26 -15.38
C SER A 4 -5.68 -1.80 -14.26
N ASP A 5 -5.56 -3.13 -14.08
CA ASP A 5 -4.75 -3.73 -13.00
C ASP A 5 -3.34 -4.13 -13.45
N ASP A 6 -3.00 -3.92 -14.72
CA ASP A 6 -1.76 -4.42 -15.32
C ASP A 6 -0.51 -3.78 -14.70
N TRP A 7 -0.62 -2.54 -14.23
CA TRP A 7 0.47 -1.84 -13.55
C TRP A 7 0.77 -2.40 -12.15
N VAL A 8 -0.20 -3.00 -11.46
CA VAL A 8 0.02 -3.63 -10.15
C VAL A 8 0.92 -4.85 -10.30
N ARG A 9 0.70 -5.64 -11.37
CA ARG A 9 1.54 -6.79 -11.69
C ARG A 9 2.97 -6.39 -12.01
N ALA A 10 3.17 -5.24 -12.65
CA ALA A 10 4.51 -4.71 -12.93
C ALA A 10 5.31 -4.39 -11.65
N LEU A 11 4.64 -4.13 -10.53
CA LEU A 11 5.27 -3.87 -9.23
C LEU A 11 5.47 -5.13 -8.38
N GLN A 12 4.91 -6.27 -8.79
CA GLN A 12 5.09 -7.53 -8.06
C GLN A 12 6.46 -8.12 -8.35
N VAL A 13 7.22 -8.40 -7.28
CA VAL A 13 8.51 -9.07 -7.40
C VAL A 13 8.30 -10.51 -7.86
N PRO A 14 8.90 -10.95 -8.99
CA PRO A 14 8.74 -12.30 -9.49
C PRO A 14 9.37 -13.34 -8.55
N THR A 15 8.66 -14.44 -8.33
CA THR A 15 9.16 -15.58 -7.55
C THR A 15 10.35 -16.24 -8.26
N HIS A 16 11.40 -16.59 -7.50
CA HIS A 16 12.58 -17.33 -7.97
C HIS A 16 13.42 -16.65 -9.07
N LYS A 17 13.28 -15.34 -9.28
CA LYS A 17 14.09 -14.58 -10.22
C LYS A 17 14.99 -13.59 -9.46
N LYS A 18 16.24 -13.44 -9.90
CA LYS A 18 17.10 -12.36 -9.43
C LYS A 18 16.59 -11.02 -9.96
N ILE A 19 16.53 -10.03 -9.09
CA ILE A 19 16.16 -8.65 -9.44
C ILE A 19 17.34 -7.71 -9.18
N SER A 20 17.36 -6.61 -9.91
CA SER A 20 18.26 -5.47 -9.71
C SER A 20 17.42 -4.22 -9.54
N LEU A 21 17.41 -3.62 -8.34
CA LEU A 21 16.58 -2.46 -8.04
C LEU A 21 16.80 -1.30 -9.02
N HIS A 22 18.05 -0.99 -9.34
CA HIS A 22 18.40 0.11 -10.26
C HIS A 22 17.94 -0.14 -11.71
N LYS A 23 17.84 -1.39 -12.16
CA LYS A 23 17.52 -1.70 -13.56
C LYS A 23 16.04 -2.03 -13.75
N ASP A 24 15.44 -2.68 -12.76
CA ASP A 24 14.10 -3.25 -12.88
C ASP A 24 13.02 -2.33 -12.31
N TYR A 25 13.38 -1.37 -11.44
CA TYR A 25 12.40 -0.50 -10.77
C TYR A 25 12.85 0.97 -10.78
N ASP A 26 12.05 1.83 -11.42
CA ASP A 26 12.27 3.27 -11.46
C ASP A 26 11.54 3.96 -10.28
N PRO A 27 12.24 4.67 -9.38
CA PRO A 27 11.61 5.45 -8.30
C PRO A 27 10.65 6.55 -8.79
N ALA A 28 10.79 7.02 -10.03
CA ALA A 28 9.94 8.05 -10.63
C ALA A 28 8.72 7.47 -11.39
N TYR A 29 8.52 6.16 -11.36
CA TYR A 29 7.42 5.51 -12.06
C TYR A 29 6.05 5.95 -11.51
N THR A 30 5.18 6.47 -12.39
CA THR A 30 3.82 6.93 -12.03
C THR A 30 2.71 6.01 -12.52
N GLY A 31 3.06 4.86 -13.11
CA GLY A 31 2.09 3.91 -13.64
C GLY A 31 1.16 4.51 -14.70
N ILE A 32 -0.15 4.27 -14.52
CA ILE A 32 -1.19 4.77 -15.44
C ILE A 32 -1.59 6.23 -15.19
N TYR A 33 -1.12 6.83 -14.09
CA TYR A 33 -1.51 8.16 -13.68
C TYR A 33 -0.55 9.20 -14.24
N LYS A 34 -1.10 10.16 -15.02
CA LYS A 34 -0.33 11.21 -15.69
C LYS A 34 -0.47 12.59 -15.02
N SER A 35 -1.49 12.77 -14.18
CA SER A 35 -1.77 14.05 -13.52
C SER A 35 -2.07 13.83 -12.03
N LYS A 36 -1.68 14.78 -11.18
CA LYS A 36 -1.98 14.72 -9.74
C LYS A 36 -3.47 14.86 -9.42
N GLY A 37 -4.22 15.56 -10.28
CA GLY A 37 -5.66 15.80 -10.08
C GLY A 37 -6.48 14.50 -10.14
N ASP A 38 -6.14 13.61 -11.08
CA ASP A 38 -6.87 12.34 -11.27
C ASP A 38 -6.61 11.33 -10.14
N VAL A 39 -5.48 11.48 -9.42
CA VAL A 39 -5.04 10.52 -8.39
C VAL A 39 -5.74 10.75 -7.04
N ALA A 40 -6.02 12.01 -6.68
CA ALA A 40 -6.61 12.34 -5.39
C ALA A 40 -7.99 11.69 -5.20
N GLY A 41 -8.83 11.74 -6.24
CA GLY A 41 -10.14 11.08 -6.21
C GLY A 41 -10.04 9.56 -6.10
N LYS A 42 -9.11 8.95 -6.84
CA LYS A 42 -8.88 7.49 -6.77
C LYS A 42 -8.31 7.03 -5.44
N LEU A 43 -7.45 7.85 -4.82
CA LEU A 43 -6.97 7.59 -3.48
C LEU A 43 -8.12 7.60 -2.46
N GLN A 44 -9.01 8.58 -2.54
CA GLN A 44 -10.17 8.69 -1.67
C GLN A 44 -11.13 7.48 -1.85
N GLU A 45 -11.45 7.12 -3.10
CA GLU A 45 -12.24 5.91 -3.41
C GLU A 45 -11.59 4.65 -2.81
N GLY A 46 -10.26 4.54 -2.89
CA GLY A 46 -9.50 3.43 -2.32
C GLY A 46 -9.55 3.38 -0.79
N ILE A 47 -9.46 4.52 -0.11
CA ILE A 47 -9.56 4.61 1.36
C ILE A 47 -10.96 4.20 1.83
N GLU A 48 -12.01 4.66 1.15
CA GLU A 48 -13.39 4.29 1.47
C GLU A 48 -13.64 2.78 1.29
N ALA A 49 -13.12 2.20 0.20
CA ALA A 49 -13.18 0.76 -0.03
C ALA A 49 -12.41 -0.02 1.05
N LEU A 50 -11.21 0.45 1.42
CA LEU A 50 -10.39 -0.16 2.48
C LEU A 50 -11.11 -0.16 3.82
N ALA A 51 -11.73 0.96 4.20
CA ALA A 51 -12.51 1.08 5.43
C ALA A 51 -13.64 0.04 5.49
N LYS A 52 -14.43 -0.05 4.41
CA LYS A 52 -15.52 -1.03 4.29
C LYS A 52 -15.03 -2.47 4.40
N TYR A 53 -13.93 -2.81 3.74
CA TYR A 53 -13.38 -4.17 3.82
C TYR A 53 -12.80 -4.47 5.20
N GLN A 54 -12.24 -3.48 5.89
CA GLN A 54 -11.74 -3.65 7.24
C GLN A 54 -12.88 -3.93 8.23
N ASP A 55 -14.03 -3.26 8.10
CA ASP A 55 -15.23 -3.55 8.91
C ASP A 55 -15.71 -4.99 8.71
N ILE A 56 -15.73 -5.46 7.46
CA ILE A 56 -16.11 -6.85 7.14
C ILE A 56 -15.10 -7.84 7.73
N LEU A 57 -13.79 -7.59 7.57
CA LEU A 57 -12.73 -8.45 8.11
C LEU A 57 -12.83 -8.55 9.63
N TYR A 58 -13.06 -7.42 10.30
CA TYR A 58 -13.21 -7.35 11.75
C TYR A 58 -14.45 -8.12 12.22
N ALA A 59 -15.60 -7.93 11.54
CA ALA A 59 -16.83 -8.64 11.87
C ALA A 59 -16.74 -10.16 11.63
N GLN A 60 -15.98 -10.60 10.62
CA GLN A 60 -15.79 -12.02 10.33
C GLN A 60 -14.95 -12.75 11.37
N ASN A 61 -14.04 -12.07 12.07
CA ASN A 61 -13.18 -12.61 13.13
C ASN A 61 -12.54 -13.98 12.82
N THR A 62 -12.17 -14.19 11.55
CA THR A 62 -11.65 -15.48 11.05
C THR A 62 -10.22 -15.35 10.52
N TYR A 63 -9.88 -14.20 9.94
CA TYR A 63 -8.60 -13.95 9.29
C TYR A 63 -7.93 -12.72 9.89
N ALA A 64 -6.60 -12.71 9.82
CA ALA A 64 -5.77 -11.55 10.13
C ALA A 64 -5.01 -11.10 8.87
N LEU A 65 -4.75 -9.80 8.75
CA LEU A 65 -3.97 -9.22 7.66
C LEU A 65 -2.73 -8.53 8.21
N LEU A 66 -1.55 -8.96 7.76
CA LEU A 66 -0.27 -8.33 8.08
C LEU A 66 0.25 -7.57 6.86
N ILE A 67 0.50 -6.26 7.04
CA ILE A 67 1.08 -5.39 6.02
C ILE A 67 2.44 -4.91 6.52
N VAL A 68 3.48 -5.13 5.73
CA VAL A 68 4.86 -4.76 6.08
C VAL A 68 5.32 -3.62 5.18
N PHE A 69 5.76 -2.52 5.79
CA PHE A 69 6.37 -1.39 5.10
C PHE A 69 7.87 -1.33 5.39
N GLN A 70 8.69 -1.47 4.35
CA GLN A 70 10.15 -1.31 4.41
C GLN A 70 10.57 -0.25 3.40
N ALA A 71 11.32 0.74 3.87
CA ALA A 71 11.80 1.84 3.06
C ALA A 71 13.05 2.46 3.69
N MET A 72 13.87 3.12 2.88
CA MET A 72 15.01 3.91 3.37
C MET A 72 14.52 5.11 4.20
N ASP A 73 15.42 5.71 4.98
CA ASP A 73 15.14 6.95 5.69
C ASP A 73 14.66 8.05 4.72
N ALA A 74 13.70 8.85 5.17
CA ALA A 74 13.04 9.89 4.38
C ALA A 74 12.28 9.42 3.11
N ALA A 75 12.12 8.11 2.88
CA ALA A 75 11.35 7.58 1.75
C ALA A 75 9.83 7.76 1.87
N GLY A 76 9.34 8.37 2.97
CA GLY A 76 7.93 8.73 3.14
C GLY A 76 7.02 7.66 3.78
N LYS A 77 7.58 6.55 4.27
CA LYS A 77 6.85 5.43 4.92
C LYS A 77 5.78 5.90 5.91
N ASP A 78 6.15 6.76 6.85
CA ASP A 78 5.25 7.19 7.92
C ASP A 78 4.09 8.05 7.38
N SER A 79 4.35 8.86 6.34
CA SER A 79 3.32 9.68 5.71
C SER A 79 2.35 8.82 4.90
N THR A 80 2.85 7.79 4.22
CA THR A 80 2.02 6.81 3.49
C THR A 80 1.11 6.04 4.45
N ILE A 81 1.65 5.54 5.57
CA ILE A 81 0.85 4.85 6.59
C ILE A 81 -0.25 5.77 7.10
N LYS A 82 0.09 7.03 7.44
CA LYS A 82 -0.88 8.01 7.92
C LYS A 82 -2.01 8.27 6.92
N HIS A 83 -1.71 8.42 5.63
CA HIS A 83 -2.73 8.68 4.61
C HIS A 83 -3.61 7.46 4.37
N VAL A 84 -3.02 6.28 4.19
CA VAL A 84 -3.78 5.06 3.90
C VAL A 84 -4.66 4.66 5.08
N MET A 85 -4.17 4.82 6.31
CA MET A 85 -4.90 4.45 7.53
C MET A 85 -5.89 5.51 8.00
N SER A 86 -5.94 6.69 7.37
CA SER A 86 -6.82 7.79 7.80
C SER A 86 -8.32 7.46 7.78
N GLY A 87 -8.74 6.51 6.94
CA GLY A 87 -10.13 6.06 6.84
C GLY A 87 -10.44 4.76 7.60
N VAL A 88 -9.45 4.14 8.26
CA VAL A 88 -9.63 2.84 8.91
C VAL A 88 -9.97 3.02 10.39
N ASN A 89 -10.89 2.20 10.92
CA ASN A 89 -11.21 2.23 12.34
C ASN A 89 -9.98 1.79 13.17
N PRO A 90 -9.43 2.67 14.04
CA PRO A 90 -8.22 2.36 14.81
C PRO A 90 -8.41 1.20 15.79
N GLN A 91 -9.65 0.85 16.15
CA GLN A 91 -9.92 -0.30 17.02
C GLN A 91 -9.59 -1.64 16.34
N GLY A 92 -9.65 -1.69 15.00
CA GLY A 92 -9.39 -2.89 14.22
C GLY A 92 -8.03 -2.91 13.53
N CYS A 93 -7.17 -1.92 13.78
CA CYS A 93 -5.86 -1.79 13.13
C CYS A 93 -4.77 -1.43 14.13
N GLN A 94 -3.68 -2.17 14.12
CA GLN A 94 -2.50 -1.91 14.94
C GLN A 94 -1.32 -1.50 14.07
N VAL A 95 -0.62 -0.43 14.45
CA VAL A 95 0.58 0.04 13.75
C VAL A 95 1.77 -0.15 14.68
N PHE A 96 2.75 -0.93 14.23
CA PHE A 96 3.98 -1.18 14.97
C PHE A 96 5.18 -0.59 14.22
N SER A 97 5.93 0.28 14.91
CA SER A 97 7.16 0.87 14.39
C SER A 97 8.36 0.17 14.99
N PHE A 98 9.03 -0.66 14.20
CA PHE A 98 10.28 -1.31 14.59
C PHE A 98 11.45 -0.31 14.48
N LYS A 99 12.13 -0.06 15.61
CA LYS A 99 13.36 0.72 15.70
C LYS A 99 14.52 -0.21 16.07
N ALA A 100 15.72 0.35 16.27
CA ALA A 100 16.87 -0.41 16.74
C ALA A 100 16.48 -1.29 17.95
N PRO A 101 16.87 -2.58 17.97
CA PRO A 101 16.60 -3.46 19.09
C PRO A 101 17.22 -2.91 20.38
N SER A 102 16.52 -3.06 21.50
CA SER A 102 17.04 -2.79 22.85
C SER A 102 17.92 -3.93 23.35
#